data_AF-A0A1J3CRM2-F1
#
_entry.id   AF-A0A1J3CRM2-F1
#
_cell.length_a   1.000
_cell.length_b   1.000
_cell.length_c   1.000
_cell.angle_alpha   90.00
_cell.angle_beta   90.00
_cell.angle_gamma   90.00
#
_symmetry.space_group_name_H-M   'P 1'
#
loop_
_entity.id
_entity.type
_entity.pdbx_description
1 polymer ?
#
loop_
_entity_poly.entity_id
_entity_poly.type
_entity_poly.pdbx_seq_one_letter_code
_entity_poly.pdbx_strand_id
1 'polypeptide(L)'
;SWDLEKHRDNPKLMTWHISKLPEFVQSEWGVLDTCSTTEHLVESRPTGEMFMVKVFRERNNFAEPVARMEHRQMMVFKLEEHEYPMPGGDGSAWPTIDIGDVCIFLSKSEAFCLQASLYDHLCPNYIYFVDDNEKGMFSIRHKSLGSDFSALPAPYQIPPQSYLNAYG
;
A
#
# COMPACT_ATOMS: atom_id res chain seq x y z
N SER A 1 7.39 -15.30 3.64
CA SER A 1 6.01 -15.68 3.22
C SER A 1 5.15 -15.80 4.47
N TRP A 2 4.09 -14.98 4.57
CA TRP A 2 3.20 -14.91 5.75
C TRP A 2 2.13 -16.00 5.77
N ASP A 3 2.56 -17.21 5.45
CA ASP A 3 1.71 -18.38 5.48
C ASP A 3 1.34 -18.70 6.94
N LEU A 4 0.13 -18.27 7.32
CA LEU A 4 -0.43 -18.50 8.66
C LEU A 4 -0.51 -19.99 8.99
N GLU A 5 -0.57 -20.88 7.99
CA GLU A 5 -0.53 -22.32 8.24
C GLU A 5 0.86 -22.79 8.66
N LYS A 6 1.93 -22.22 8.09
CA LYS A 6 3.32 -22.58 8.44
C LYS A 6 3.74 -22.10 9.83
N HIS A 7 3.10 -21.05 10.35
CA HIS A 7 3.42 -20.46 11.65
C HIS A 7 2.30 -20.59 12.69
N ARG A 8 1.31 -21.46 12.44
CA ARG A 8 0.12 -21.63 13.30
C ARG A 8 0.49 -21.96 14.76
N ASP A 9 1.47 -22.84 14.95
CA ASP A 9 1.85 -23.33 16.28
C ASP A 9 2.90 -22.44 16.98
N ASN A 10 3.54 -21.53 16.24
CA ASN A 10 4.51 -20.59 16.78
C ASN A 10 4.45 -19.26 16.00
N PRO A 11 3.45 -18.41 16.30
CA PRO A 11 3.31 -17.13 15.63
C PRO A 11 4.53 -16.27 15.92
N LYS A 12 5.26 -15.90 14.86
CA LYS A 12 6.43 -15.01 14.96
C LYS A 12 5.98 -13.59 14.70
N LEU A 13 6.29 -12.70 15.63
CA LEU A 13 6.22 -11.26 15.39
C LEU A 13 7.42 -10.90 14.51
N MET A 14 7.16 -10.45 13.29
CA MET A 14 8.19 -9.97 12.38
C MET A 14 8.40 -8.48 12.59
N THR A 15 9.63 -8.06 12.87
CA THR A 15 9.99 -6.65 13.00
C THR A 15 10.73 -6.18 11.76
N TRP A 16 10.22 -5.12 11.13
CA TRP A 16 10.80 -4.53 9.91
C TRP A 16 11.56 -3.25 10.22
N HIS A 17 12.83 -3.21 9.82
CA HIS A 17 13.64 -2.00 9.91
C HIS A 17 13.49 -1.16 8.64
N ILE A 18 13.03 0.08 8.76
CA ILE A 18 13.01 1.02 7.62
C ILE A 18 14.44 1.48 7.35
N SER A 19 15.07 0.92 6.32
CA SER A 19 16.49 1.12 6.03
C SER A 19 16.83 2.55 5.63
N LYS A 20 15.91 3.22 4.94
CA LYS A 20 16.05 4.62 4.53
C LYS A 20 14.67 5.25 4.43
N LEU A 21 14.47 6.41 5.04
CA LEU A 21 13.29 7.23 4.76
C LEU A 21 13.49 7.92 3.40
N PRO A 22 12.46 8.02 2.55
CA PRO A 22 12.61 8.72 1.28
C PRO A 22 13.05 10.18 1.52
N GLU A 23 13.89 10.70 0.64
CA GLU A 23 14.31 12.10 0.72
C GLU A 23 13.14 13.01 0.32
N PHE A 24 12.74 13.88 1.23
CA PHE A 24 11.75 14.93 1.03
C PHE A 24 12.32 16.25 1.56
N VAL A 25 11.85 17.38 1.01
CA VAL A 25 12.21 18.69 1.59
C VAL A 25 11.53 18.86 2.95
N GLN A 26 12.11 19.66 3.84
CA GLN A 26 11.59 19.84 5.22
C GLN A 26 10.11 20.23 5.26
N SER A 27 9.65 21.04 4.31
CA SER A 27 8.25 21.45 4.21
C SER A 27 7.32 20.28 3.88
N GLU A 28 7.74 19.34 3.04
CA GLU A 28 6.96 18.15 2.73
C GLU A 28 6.84 17.24 3.95
N TRP A 29 7.95 17.03 4.68
CA TRP A 29 7.92 16.28 5.93
C TRP A 29 7.00 16.93 6.97
N GLY A 30 7.07 18.26 7.12
CA GLY A 30 6.18 18.99 8.02
C GLY A 30 4.70 18.83 7.68
N VAL A 31 4.35 18.74 6.40
CA VAL A 31 2.96 18.46 5.97
C VAL A 31 2.57 17.02 6.30
N LEU A 32 3.42 16.05 5.96
CA LEU A 32 3.12 14.63 6.21
C LEU A 32 3.02 14.29 7.70
N ASP A 33 3.77 14.98 8.57
CA ASP A 33 3.73 14.79 10.03
C ASP A 33 2.39 15.20 10.64
N THR A 34 1.63 16.06 9.96
CA THR A 34 0.27 16.44 10.38
C THR A 34 -0.81 15.47 9.90
N CYS A 35 -0.48 14.53 9.01
CA CYS A 35 -1.44 13.60 8.42
C CYS A 35 -1.76 12.43 9.37
N SER A 36 -2.99 11.95 9.29
CA SER A 36 -3.33 10.62 9.78
C SER A 36 -2.66 9.58 8.88
N THR A 37 -1.92 8.64 9.46
CA THR A 37 -1.16 7.64 8.71
C THR A 37 -1.68 6.23 8.98
N THR A 38 -1.91 5.45 7.93
CA THR A 38 -2.22 4.01 8.01
C THR A 38 -1.20 3.19 7.23
N GLU A 39 -1.05 1.92 7.61
CA GLU A 39 -0.11 0.98 6.99
C GLU A 39 -0.86 -0.24 6.47
N HIS A 40 -0.58 -0.63 5.22
CA HIS A 40 -1.13 -1.81 4.58
C HIS A 40 0.00 -2.74 4.13
N LEU A 41 -0.01 -3.98 4.62
CA LEU A 41 0.90 -5.03 4.16
C LEU A 41 0.23 -5.77 3.00
N VAL A 42 0.99 -6.00 1.92
CA VAL A 42 0.50 -6.63 0.69
C VAL A 42 1.52 -7.63 0.17
N GLU A 43 1.06 -8.84 -0.15
CA GLU A 43 1.85 -9.84 -0.85
C GLU A 43 1.49 -9.84 -2.35
N SER A 44 2.50 -9.74 -3.20
CA SER A 44 2.40 -10.03 -4.62
C SER A 44 2.45 -11.54 -4.83
N ARG A 45 1.29 -12.18 -4.96
CA ARG A 45 1.19 -13.62 -5.26
C ARG A 45 2.03 -14.03 -6.50
N PRO A 46 2.04 -13.28 -7.62
CA PRO A 46 2.81 -13.70 -8.81
C PRO A 46 4.33 -13.72 -8.61
N THR A 47 4.87 -12.83 -7.78
CA THR A 47 6.32 -12.66 -7.61
C THR A 47 6.84 -13.14 -6.25
N GLY A 48 5.96 -13.38 -5.28
CA GLY A 48 6.31 -13.63 -3.88
C GLY A 48 6.84 -12.40 -3.13
N GLU A 49 6.89 -11.24 -3.79
CA GLU A 49 7.37 -10.00 -3.19
C GLU A 49 6.35 -9.43 -2.20
N MET A 50 6.85 -8.75 -1.17
CA MET A 50 6.00 -8.16 -0.14
C MET A 50 6.22 -6.65 -0.09
N PHE A 51 5.12 -5.92 0.09
CA PHE A 51 5.12 -4.47 0.12
C PHE A 51 4.41 -3.97 1.37
N MET A 52 4.92 -2.88 1.93
CA MET A 52 4.22 -2.06 2.92
C MET A 52 3.86 -0.73 2.27
N VAL A 53 2.57 -0.39 2.27
CA VAL A 53 2.07 0.89 1.81
C VAL A 53 1.71 1.75 3.01
N LYS A 54 2.43 2.87 3.19
CA LYS A 54 2.05 3.94 4.13
C LYS A 54 1.15 4.92 3.40
N VAL A 55 -0.04 5.14 3.94
CA VAL A 55 -1.05 6.05 3.39
C VAL A 55 -1.20 7.24 4.32
N PHE A 56 -0.99 8.44 3.80
CA PHE A 56 -1.13 9.70 4.53
C PHE A 56 -2.43 10.38 4.12
N ARG A 57 -3.26 10.70 5.10
CA ARG A 57 -4.57 11.31 4.92
C ARG A 57 -4.68 12.60 5.73
N GLU A 58 -5.29 13.60 5.15
CA GLU A 58 -5.56 14.87 5.81
C GLU A 58 -7.04 15.21 5.76
N ARG A 59 -7.48 16.06 6.68
CA ARG A 59 -8.84 16.61 6.60
C ARG A 59 -8.88 17.64 5.48
N ASN A 60 -9.93 17.62 4.67
CA ASN A 60 -10.19 18.67 3.70
C ASN A 60 -10.25 20.06 4.36
N ASN A 61 -9.94 21.10 3.59
CA ASN A 61 -9.93 22.47 4.11
C ASN A 61 -11.30 22.84 4.69
N PHE A 62 -11.28 23.59 5.80
CA PHE A 62 -12.49 24.05 6.53
C PHE A 62 -13.45 24.94 5.71
N ALA A 63 -13.10 25.28 4.47
CA ALA A 63 -13.97 25.99 3.53
C ALA A 63 -15.10 25.10 2.97
N GLU A 64 -14.92 23.78 2.99
CA GLU A 64 -15.94 22.83 2.55
C GLU A 64 -16.95 22.55 3.68
N PRO A 65 -18.26 22.49 3.39
CA PRO A 65 -19.30 22.34 4.41
C PRO A 65 -19.31 20.97 5.10
N VAL A 66 -18.69 19.95 4.48
CA VAL A 66 -18.62 18.59 5.00
C VAL A 66 -17.16 18.21 5.24
N ALA A 67 -16.83 17.94 6.49
CA ALA A 67 -15.50 17.43 6.86
C ALA A 67 -15.32 16.01 6.31
N ARG A 68 -14.26 15.78 5.54
CA ARG A 68 -13.87 14.46 5.03
C ARG A 68 -12.35 14.27 5.14
N MET A 69 -11.92 13.01 5.24
CA MET A 69 -10.52 12.62 5.23
C MET A 69 -10.12 12.23 3.81
N GLU A 70 -9.19 12.96 3.22
CA GLU A 70 -8.73 12.80 1.84
C GLU A 70 -7.35 12.16 1.81
N HIS A 71 -7.07 11.36 0.78
CA HIS A 71 -5.73 10.88 0.51
C HIS A 71 -4.84 12.05 0.12
N ARG A 72 -3.64 12.10 0.71
CA ARG A 72 -2.67 13.16 0.44
C ARG A 72 -1.44 12.62 -0.26
N GLN A 73 -0.88 11.53 0.27
CA GLN A 73 0.34 10.93 -0.22
C GLN A 73 0.36 9.44 0.13
N MET A 74 1.08 8.65 -0.67
CA MET A 74 1.42 7.28 -0.32
C MET A 74 2.93 7.05 -0.46
N MET A 75 3.46 6.11 0.33
CA MET A 75 4.81 5.59 0.20
C MET A 75 4.76 4.07 0.16
N VAL A 76 5.57 3.48 -0.71
CA VAL A 76 5.68 2.03 -0.84
C VAL A 76 7.06 1.61 -0.40
N PHE A 77 7.12 0.58 0.42
CA PHE A 77 8.35 -0.06 0.84
C PHE A 77 8.34 -1.51 0.40
N LYS A 78 9.41 -1.95 -0.27
CA LYS A 78 9.65 -3.37 -0.53
C LYS A 78 10.20 -4.02 0.73
N LEU A 79 9.61 -5.13 1.13
CA LEU A 79 9.96 -5.88 2.33
C LEU A 79 10.83 -7.09 1.95
N GLU A 80 11.98 -7.20 2.61
CA GLU A 80 12.95 -8.29 2.42
C GLU A 80 13.27 -8.93 3.78
N GLU A 81 12.87 -10.20 3.95
CA GLU A 81 13.16 -10.98 5.16
C GLU A 81 14.68 -11.27 5.22
N HIS A 82 15.28 -11.16 6.41
CA HIS A 82 16.66 -11.59 6.63
C HIS A 82 16.69 -13.10 6.87
N GLU A 83 17.65 -13.80 6.26
CA GLU A 83 17.84 -15.24 6.49
C GLU A 83 18.23 -15.56 7.94
N TYR A 84 18.85 -14.59 8.64
CA TYR A 84 19.35 -14.75 10.00
C TYR A 84 18.84 -13.61 10.90
N PRO A 85 18.62 -13.85 12.21
CA PRO A 85 18.20 -12.81 13.14
C PRO A 85 19.24 -11.68 13.21
N MET A 86 18.82 -10.46 12.87
CA MET A 86 19.69 -9.29 12.92
C MET A 86 19.35 -8.41 14.13
N PRO A 87 20.32 -7.68 14.71
CA PRO A 87 20.06 -6.76 15.83
C PRO A 87 19.00 -5.68 15.55
N GLY A 88 18.67 -5.44 14.27
CA GLY A 88 17.71 -4.43 13.81
C GLY A 88 16.32 -4.95 13.46
N GLY A 89 16.07 -6.26 13.48
CA GLY A 89 14.77 -6.86 13.11
C GLY A 89 14.91 -8.09 12.23
N ASP A 90 13.76 -8.67 11.88
CA ASP A 90 13.63 -9.90 11.07
C ASP A 90 13.60 -9.59 9.56
N GLY A 91 13.44 -8.33 9.17
CA GLY A 91 13.49 -7.91 7.77
C GLY A 91 13.79 -6.42 7.59
N SER A 92 14.09 -6.03 6.34
CA SER A 92 14.29 -4.64 5.92
C SER A 92 13.12 -4.14 5.09
N ALA A 93 12.75 -2.88 5.28
CA ALA A 93 11.78 -2.16 4.47
C ALA A 93 12.49 -1.06 3.67
N TRP A 94 12.57 -1.24 2.35
CA TRP A 94 13.25 -0.33 1.43
C TRP A 94 12.24 0.54 0.68
N PRO A 95 12.31 1.87 0.78
CA PRO A 95 11.41 2.73 0.01
C PRO A 95 11.63 2.48 -1.47
N THR A 96 10.55 2.32 -2.22
CA THR A 96 10.61 2.10 -3.66
C THR A 96 9.64 3.01 -4.40
N ILE A 97 10.06 3.40 -5.60
CA ILE A 97 9.22 4.08 -6.59
C ILE A 97 8.83 3.15 -7.76
N ASP A 98 9.30 1.90 -7.70
CA ASP A 98 9.08 0.88 -8.71
C ASP A 98 8.80 -0.48 -8.06
N ILE A 99 7.61 -1.02 -8.30
CA ILE A 99 7.14 -2.35 -7.88
C ILE A 99 7.05 -3.31 -9.08
N GLY A 100 7.56 -2.93 -10.26
CA GLY A 100 7.55 -3.76 -11.45
C GLY A 100 6.19 -3.82 -12.15
N ASP A 101 5.85 -4.97 -12.72
CA ASP A 101 4.61 -5.22 -13.48
C ASP A 101 3.38 -5.47 -12.59
N VAL A 102 3.37 -4.96 -11.36
CA VAL A 102 2.22 -5.09 -10.45
C VAL A 102 1.60 -3.75 -10.10
N CYS A 103 0.34 -3.82 -9.69
CA CYS A 103 -0.42 -2.73 -9.10
C CYS A 103 -1.07 -3.19 -7.81
N ILE A 104 -1.28 -2.26 -6.88
CA ILE A 104 -1.80 -2.54 -5.53
C ILE A 104 -3.23 -2.02 -5.43
N PHE A 105 -4.09 -2.77 -4.76
CA PHE A 105 -5.48 -2.42 -4.49
C PHE A 105 -5.68 -2.22 -2.99
N LEU A 106 -6.13 -1.03 -2.59
CA LEU A 106 -6.44 -0.67 -1.21
C LEU A 106 -7.93 -0.37 -1.08
N SER A 107 -8.59 -1.04 -0.14
CA SER A 107 -9.97 -0.71 0.20
C SER A 107 -10.27 -1.09 1.65
N LYS A 108 -11.54 -1.15 2.04
CA LYS A 108 -11.91 -1.67 3.37
C LYS A 108 -11.77 -3.19 3.52
N SER A 109 -11.44 -3.91 2.45
CA SER A 109 -11.03 -5.32 2.51
C SER A 109 -9.50 -5.45 2.58
N GLU A 110 -9.02 -6.69 2.71
CA GLU A 110 -7.59 -6.99 2.64
C GLU A 110 -7.00 -6.48 1.31
N ALA A 111 -5.84 -5.84 1.42
CA ALA A 111 -5.14 -5.28 0.27
C ALA A 111 -4.46 -6.39 -0.55
N PHE A 112 -4.44 -6.24 -1.86
CA PHE A 112 -3.92 -7.26 -2.78
C PHE A 112 -3.18 -6.64 -3.97
N CYS A 113 -2.37 -7.46 -4.64
CA CYS A 113 -1.67 -7.09 -5.86
C CYS A 113 -2.26 -7.80 -7.09
N LEU A 114 -2.29 -7.13 -8.24
CA LEU A 114 -2.49 -7.80 -9.52
C LEU A 114 -1.32 -7.50 -10.46
N GLN A 115 -0.97 -8.49 -11.28
CA GLN A 115 -0.08 -8.27 -12.41
C GLN A 115 -0.80 -7.39 -13.44
N ALA A 116 -0.27 -6.20 -13.69
CA ALA A 116 -0.92 -5.18 -14.50
C ALA A 116 -1.05 -5.62 -15.96
N SER A 117 -0.02 -6.24 -16.53
CA SER A 117 -0.04 -6.74 -17.92
C SER A 117 -1.12 -7.78 -18.23
N LEU A 118 -1.76 -8.38 -17.22
CA LEU A 118 -2.88 -9.32 -17.42
C LEU A 118 -4.23 -8.61 -17.61
N TYR A 119 -4.30 -7.29 -17.43
CA TYR A 119 -5.54 -6.52 -17.48
C TYR A 119 -5.33 -5.20 -18.23
N ASP A 120 -6.00 -5.06 -19.38
CA ASP A 120 -5.83 -3.90 -20.29
C ASP A 120 -6.09 -2.52 -19.67
N HIS A 121 -6.80 -2.46 -18.53
CA HIS A 121 -7.18 -1.22 -17.85
C HIS A 121 -6.30 -0.90 -16.63
N LEU A 122 -5.33 -1.76 -16.30
CA LEU A 122 -4.43 -1.59 -15.17
C LEU A 122 -3.07 -1.07 -15.61
N CYS A 123 -2.49 -0.21 -14.78
CA CYS A 123 -1.17 0.33 -14.98
C CYS A 123 -0.20 -0.24 -13.94
N PRO A 124 1.00 -0.71 -14.35
CA PRO A 124 2.04 -1.08 -13.40
C PRO A 124 2.47 0.15 -12.59
N ASN A 125 2.98 -0.03 -11.38
CA ASN A 125 3.40 1.08 -10.51
C ASN A 125 2.27 2.03 -10.07
N TYR A 126 1.05 1.51 -9.97
CA TYR A 126 -0.09 2.24 -9.43
C TYR A 126 -0.67 1.57 -8.19
N ILE A 127 -1.23 2.42 -7.32
CA ILE A 127 -2.10 2.02 -6.23
C ILE A 127 -3.50 2.48 -6.58
N TYR A 128 -4.44 1.57 -6.71
CA TYR A 128 -5.86 1.86 -6.84
C TYR A 128 -6.49 1.79 -5.47
N PHE A 129 -7.29 2.79 -5.11
CA PHE A 129 -7.88 2.83 -3.78
C PHE A 129 -9.35 3.26 -3.80
N VAL A 130 -10.10 2.75 -2.82
CA VAL A 130 -11.50 3.11 -2.58
C VAL A 130 -11.74 3.21 -1.07
N ASP A 131 -12.38 4.29 -0.64
CA ASP A 131 -12.87 4.51 0.72
C ASP A 131 -14.32 5.07 0.66
N ASP A 132 -14.93 5.38 1.80
CA ASP A 132 -16.35 5.76 1.91
C ASP A 132 -16.76 6.92 0.99
N ASN A 133 -15.87 7.90 0.79
CA ASN A 133 -16.18 9.14 0.08
C ASN A 133 -15.15 9.49 -0.99
N GLU A 134 -14.18 8.62 -1.23
CA GLU A 134 -13.07 8.88 -2.13
C GLU A 134 -12.67 7.60 -2.85
N LYS A 135 -12.45 7.70 -4.15
CA LYS A 135 -11.82 6.65 -4.95
C LYS A 135 -10.79 7.28 -5.85
N GLY A 136 -9.75 6.53 -6.18
CA GLY A 136 -8.72 7.09 -7.03
C GLY A 136 -7.61 6.12 -7.36
N MET A 137 -6.58 6.70 -7.95
CA MET A 137 -5.34 6.03 -8.25
C MET A 137 -4.17 6.93 -7.89
N PHE A 138 -3.08 6.30 -7.43
CA PHE A 138 -1.84 6.96 -7.07
C PHE A 138 -0.70 6.36 -7.88
N SER A 139 0.03 7.20 -8.60
CA SER A 139 1.25 6.78 -9.29
C SER A 139 2.41 6.72 -8.30
N ILE A 140 2.95 5.53 -8.08
CA ILE A 140 4.09 5.32 -7.19
C ILE A 140 5.33 6.02 -7.76
N ARG A 141 5.53 5.94 -9.08
CA ARG A 141 6.69 6.51 -9.77
C ARG A 141 6.68 8.03 -9.77
N HIS A 142 5.53 8.63 -10.07
CA HIS A 142 5.40 10.08 -10.21
C HIS A 142 4.96 10.78 -8.93
N LYS A 143 4.63 10.02 -7.88
CA LYS A 143 4.06 10.53 -6.62
C LYS A 143 2.86 11.45 -6.87
N SER A 144 2.00 11.05 -7.81
CA SER A 144 0.83 11.83 -8.21
C SER A 144 -0.45 11.13 -7.82
N LEU A 145 -1.39 11.91 -7.29
CA LEU A 145 -2.70 11.45 -6.85
C LEU A 145 -3.77 11.95 -7.83
N GLY A 146 -4.62 11.05 -8.31
CA GLY A 146 -5.87 11.39 -8.97
C GLY A 146 -7.02 10.75 -8.21
N SER A 147 -7.93 11.54 -7.65
CA SER A 147 -9.08 11.05 -6.91
C SER A 147 -10.36 11.79 -7.24
N ASP A 148 -11.46 11.06 -7.14
CA ASP A 148 -12.82 11.54 -7.25
C ASP A 148 -13.54 11.37 -5.91
N PHE A 149 -14.35 12.36 -5.55
CA PHE A 149 -15.10 12.34 -4.31
C PHE A 149 -16.58 12.06 -4.57
N SER A 150 -17.06 10.95 -4.03
CA SER A 150 -18.47 10.54 -4.10
C SER A 150 -18.75 9.54 -3.00
N ALA A 151 -19.96 9.53 -2.45
CA ALA A 151 -20.36 8.51 -1.50
C ALA A 151 -20.36 7.12 -2.17
N LEU A 152 -19.62 6.18 -1.57
CA LEU A 152 -19.47 4.81 -2.06
C LEU A 152 -20.04 3.85 -1.01
N PRO A 153 -21.25 3.30 -1.23
CA PRO A 153 -21.91 2.44 -0.24
C PRO A 153 -21.21 1.08 -0.06
N ALA A 154 -20.34 0.70 -1.00
CA ALA A 154 -19.58 -0.55 -0.96
C ALA A 154 -18.09 -0.27 -1.30
N PRO A 155 -17.31 0.27 -0.36
CA PRO A 155 -15.91 0.63 -0.57
C PRO A 155 -14.98 -0.59 -0.42
N TYR A 156 -15.30 -1.66 -1.14
CA TYR A 156 -14.59 -2.95 -1.08
C TYR A 156 -14.12 -3.34 -2.48
N GLN A 157 -12.86 -3.75 -2.57
CA GLN A 157 -12.28 -4.31 -3.77
C GLN A 157 -12.03 -5.80 -3.55
N ILE A 158 -12.69 -6.63 -4.34
CA ILE A 158 -12.56 -8.09 -4.26
C ILE A 158 -11.64 -8.53 -5.39
N PRO A 159 -10.54 -9.25 -5.09
CA PRO A 159 -9.65 -9.74 -6.14
C PRO A 159 -10.41 -10.69 -7.09
N PRO A 160 -10.07 -10.70 -8.39
CA PRO A 160 -10.67 -11.61 -9.36
C PRO A 160 -10.36 -13.07 -9.01
N GLN A 161 -11.19 -14.02 -9.46
CA GLN A 161 -10.96 -15.45 -9.15
C GLN A 161 -9.59 -15.96 -9.65
N SER A 162 -9.07 -15.40 -10.74
CA SER A 162 -7.71 -15.67 -11.24
C SER A 162 -6.62 -15.39 -10.21
N TYR A 163 -6.82 -14.43 -9.30
CA TYR A 163 -5.90 -14.12 -8.21
C TYR A 163 -5.73 -15.29 -7.23
N LEU A 164 -6.81 -16.04 -6.96
CA LEU A 164 -6.78 -17.19 -6.05
C LEU A 164 -6.03 -18.39 -6.66
N ASN A 165 -5.97 -18.46 -7.99
CA ASN A 165 -5.35 -19.56 -8.73
C ASN A 165 -3.85 -19.34 -9.01
N ALA A 166 -3.25 -18.24 -8.53
CA ALA A 166 -1.84 -17.90 -8.78
C ALA A 166 -0.81 -18.82 -8.08
N TYR A 167 -1.26 -19.90 -7.43
CA TYR A 167 -0.43 -20.96 -6.84
C TYR A 167 -0.30 -22.21 -7.74
N GLY A 168 -0.71 -22.13 -9.00
CA GLY A 168 -0.70 -23.24 -9.97
C GLY A 168 0.69 -23.64 -10.46
#